data_AF-A0A382TT10-F1
#
_entry.id   AF-A0A382TT10-F1
#
_cell.length_a   1.000
_cell.length_b   1.000
_cell.length_c   1.000
_cell.angle_alpha   90.00
_cell.angle_beta   90.00
_cell.angle_gamma   90.00
#
_symmetry.space_group_name_H-M   'P 1'
#
loop_
_entity.id
_entity.type
_entity.pdbx_description
1 polymer ?
#
loop_
_entity_poly.entity_id
_entity_poly.type
_entity_poly.pdbx_seq_one_letter_code
_entity_poly.pdbx_strand_id
1 'polypeptide(L)'
;TPLTLEGKLEVWEMINPHSWFHIDVEGPDGEVVRWAVEGGSPNQLIRNGVTLNTVPIGTALVVEGYASKDRTNKAVGSNFTLPDGSRLFLGGAAGGARR
;
A
#
# COMPACT_ATOMS: atom_id res chain seq x y z
N THR A 1 -2.88 -6.81 12.67
CA THR A 1 -4.02 -6.01 13.18
C THR A 1 -4.51 -5.11 12.06
N PRO A 2 -5.83 -4.89 11.86
CA PRO A 2 -6.30 -3.94 10.85
C PRO A 2 -5.59 -2.59 10.99
N LEU A 3 -5.19 -2.01 9.86
CA LEU A 3 -4.40 -0.80 9.78
C LEU A 3 -4.87 0.02 8.58
N THR A 4 -5.01 1.34 8.81
CA THR A 4 -5.19 2.33 7.75
C THR A 4 -4.04 3.32 7.84
N LEU A 5 -3.36 3.56 6.72
CA LEU A 5 -2.28 4.54 6.60
C LEU A 5 -2.68 5.59 5.57
N GLU A 6 -2.53 6.87 5.93
CA GLU A 6 -2.68 7.98 5.00
C GLU A 6 -1.30 8.58 4.79
N GLY A 7 -0.86 8.66 3.53
CA GLY A 7 0.51 9.03 3.26
C GLY A 7 0.84 9.18 1.79
N LYS A 8 2.11 9.42 1.50
CA LYS A 8 2.62 9.56 0.12
C LYS A 8 3.47 8.36 -0.27
N LEU A 9 3.27 7.85 -1.48
CA LEU A 9 4.12 6.81 -2.03
C LEU A 9 5.51 7.36 -2.32
N GLU A 10 6.54 6.87 -1.66
CA GLU A 10 7.93 7.33 -1.84
C GLU A 10 8.74 6.37 -2.71
N VAL A 11 8.57 5.06 -2.51
CA VAL A 11 9.28 4.04 -3.29
C VAL A 11 8.34 2.91 -3.63
N TRP A 12 8.51 2.35 -4.83
CA TRP A 12 7.90 1.08 -5.21
C TRP A 12 8.95 0.11 -5.73
N GLU A 13 9.16 -0.96 -4.99
CA GLU A 13 10.03 -2.07 -5.36
C GLU A 13 9.21 -3.19 -6.00
N MET A 14 9.44 -3.46 -7.28
CA MET A 14 8.75 -4.50 -8.05
C MET A 14 9.57 -5.80 -8.05
N ILE A 15 9.62 -6.48 -6.89
CA ILE A 15 10.37 -7.72 -6.71
C ILE A 15 9.41 -8.91 -6.82
N ASN A 16 9.89 -10.04 -7.35
CA ASN A 16 9.14 -11.30 -7.38
C ASN A 16 9.58 -12.13 -6.16
N PRO A 17 8.68 -12.65 -5.29
CA PRO A 17 7.22 -12.76 -5.47
C PRO A 17 6.35 -11.62 -4.96
N HIS A 18 6.90 -10.68 -4.20
CA HIS A 18 6.14 -9.58 -3.61
C HIS A 18 6.72 -8.22 -3.96
N SER A 19 5.84 -7.31 -4.39
CA SER A 19 6.19 -5.90 -4.48
C SER A 19 6.05 -5.22 -3.13
N TRP A 20 6.87 -4.19 -2.91
CA TRP A 20 6.87 -3.39 -1.70
C TRP A 20 6.62 -1.93 -2.03
N PHE A 21 5.71 -1.31 -1.28
CA PHE A 21 5.39 0.11 -1.37
C PHE A 21 5.84 0.79 -0.09
N HIS A 22 6.70 1.78 -0.22
CA HIS A 22 7.18 2.57 0.92
C HIS A 22 6.37 3.85 1.00
N ILE A 23 5.64 4.02 2.09
CA ILE A 23 4.69 5.11 2.29
C ILE A 23 5.16 6.01 3.43
N ASP A 24 5.20 7.30 3.17
CA ASP A 24 5.47 8.33 4.17
C ASP A 24 4.18 8.74 4.85
N VAL A 25 4.10 8.46 6.14
CA VAL A 25 2.94 8.77 6.98
C VAL A 25 3.35 9.86 7.96
N GLU A 26 2.67 11.00 7.88
CA GLU A 26 2.89 12.11 8.81
C GLU A 26 2.06 11.92 10.08
N GLY A 27 2.74 11.92 11.22
CA GLY A 27 2.14 11.86 12.54
C GLY A 27 1.52 13.19 12.97
N PRO A 28 0.74 13.19 14.06
CA PRO A 28 0.09 14.40 14.58
C PRO A 28 1.08 15.46 15.11
N ASP A 29 2.32 15.06 15.38
CA ASP A 29 3.45 15.90 15.79
C ASP A 29 4.30 16.40 14.61
N GLY A 30 3.93 16.04 13.38
CA GLY A 30 4.69 16.34 12.16
C GLY A 30 5.87 15.40 11.93
N GLU A 31 6.05 14.35 12.74
CA GLU A 31 7.05 13.31 12.48
C GLU A 31 6.63 12.48 11.27
N VAL A 32 7.52 12.31 10.30
CA VAL A 32 7.28 11.42 9.16
C VAL A 32 7.84 10.04 9.43
N VAL A 33 6.96 9.05 9.44
CA VAL A 33 7.29 7.64 9.63
C VAL A 33 7.11 6.89 8.33
N ARG A 34 8.17 6.20 7.88
CA ARG A 34 8.11 5.36 6.68
C ARG A 34 7.58 3.96 7.01
N TRP A 35 6.57 3.55 6.25
CA TRP A 35 5.96 2.22 6.29
C TRP A 35 6.29 1.43 5.04
N ALA A 36 6.63 0.15 5.19
CA ALA A 36 6.77 -0.79 4.08
C ALA A 36 5.51 -1.66 3.99
N VAL A 37 4.79 -1.53 2.88
CA VAL A 37 3.54 -2.25 2.61
C VAL A 37 3.80 -3.32 1.56
N GLU A 38 3.61 -4.57 1.95
CA GLU A 38 3.67 -5.72 1.05
C GLU A 38 2.41 -5.77 0.18
N GLY A 39 2.61 -5.94 -1.13
CA GLY A 39 1.57 -6.26 -2.09
C GLY A 39 1.82 -7.59 -2.80
N GLY A 40 0.98 -7.87 -3.79
CA GLY A 40 1.09 -9.03 -4.65
C GLY A 40 2.30 -8.97 -5.59
N SER A 41 2.37 -9.96 -6.48
CA SER A 41 3.41 -9.98 -7.51
C SER A 41 3.26 -8.79 -8.48
N PRO A 42 4.36 -8.31 -9.08
CA PRO A 42 4.32 -7.21 -10.04
C PRO A 42 3.26 -7.42 -11.15
N ASN A 43 3.18 -8.63 -11.70
CA ASN A 43 2.21 -8.96 -12.75
C ASN A 43 0.75 -8.93 -12.27
N GLN A 44 0.48 -9.31 -11.01
CA GLN A 44 -0.88 -9.22 -10.46
C GLN A 44 -1.27 -7.76 -10.25
N LEU A 45 -0.38 -6.94 -9.70
CA LEU A 45 -0.60 -5.52 -9.44
C LEU A 45 -0.87 -4.74 -10.72
N ILE A 46 -0.06 -4.96 -11.78
CA ILE A 46 -0.27 -4.33 -13.09
C ILE A 46 -1.65 -4.70 -13.65
N ARG A 47 -2.08 -5.96 -13.57
CA ARG A 47 -3.43 -6.38 -14.02
C ARG A 47 -4.56 -5.76 -13.20
N ASN A 48 -4.30 -5.42 -11.94
CA ASN A 48 -5.24 -4.71 -11.08
C ASN A 48 -5.20 -3.17 -11.29
N GLY A 49 -4.40 -2.69 -12.24
CA GLY A 49 -4.28 -1.26 -12.53
C GLY A 49 -3.34 -0.51 -11.58
N VAL A 50 -2.57 -1.20 -10.74
CA VAL A 50 -1.50 -0.57 -9.95
C VAL A 50 -0.25 -0.51 -10.83
N THR A 51 0.11 0.69 -11.28
CA THR A 51 1.23 0.99 -12.19
C THR A 51 1.82 2.35 -11.84
N LEU A 52 3.07 2.64 -12.24
CA LEU A 52 3.67 3.95 -11.99
C LEU A 52 2.92 5.10 -12.70
N ASN A 53 2.09 4.77 -13.69
CA ASN A 53 1.24 5.75 -14.39
C ASN A 53 -0.05 6.06 -13.62
N THR A 54 -0.57 5.10 -12.85
CA THR A 54 -1.81 5.24 -12.08
C THR A 54 -1.55 5.65 -10.64
N VAL A 55 -0.42 5.20 -10.07
CA VAL A 55 0.08 5.60 -8.76
C VAL A 55 1.54 6.04 -8.88
N PRO A 56 1.80 7.26 -9.39
CA PRO A 56 3.14 7.83 -9.40
C PRO A 56 3.76 7.92 -8.00
N ILE A 57 5.10 8.00 -7.96
CA ILE A 57 5.80 8.42 -6.74
C ILE A 57 5.38 9.86 -6.38
N GLY A 58 5.16 10.11 -5.11
CA GLY A 58 4.61 11.34 -4.54
C GLY A 58 3.08 11.35 -4.43
N THR A 59 2.37 10.36 -4.98
CA THR A 59 0.91 10.28 -4.87
C THR A 59 0.51 10.12 -3.41
N ALA A 60 -0.32 11.06 -2.93
CA ALA A 60 -1.04 10.92 -1.68
C ALA A 60 -2.12 9.85 -1.84
N LEU A 61 -2.20 8.90 -0.91
CA LEU A 61 -3.12 7.78 -0.97
C LEU A 61 -3.45 7.27 0.43
N VAL A 62 -4.54 6.52 0.51
CA VAL A 62 -4.91 5.75 1.69
C VAL A 62 -4.61 4.29 1.44
N VAL A 63 -3.86 3.66 2.33
CA VAL A 63 -3.62 2.22 2.35
C VAL A 63 -4.48 1.58 3.42
N GLU A 64 -5.28 0.59 3.04
CA GLU A 64 -5.91 -0.30 4.00
C GLU A 64 -5.19 -1.65 4.01
N GLY A 65 -4.98 -2.23 5.18
CA GLY A 65 -4.23 -3.46 5.31
C GLY A 65 -4.17 -4.01 6.72
N TYR A 66 -3.15 -4.82 6.97
CA TYR A 66 -2.89 -5.42 8.27
C TYR A 66 -1.45 -5.22 8.68
N ALA A 67 -1.25 -4.56 9.83
CA ALA A 67 0.06 -4.41 10.45
C ALA A 67 0.66 -5.78 10.81
N SER A 68 1.97 -5.89 10.62
CA SER A 68 2.78 -7.02 11.09
C SER A 68 2.69 -7.15 12.62
N LYS A 69 2.86 -8.37 13.13
CA LYS A 69 2.82 -8.66 14.58
C LYS A 69 4.14 -8.34 15.28
N ASP A 70 5.22 -8.16 14.53
CA ASP A 70 6.58 -7.96 15.05
C ASP A 70 6.88 -6.51 15.51
N ARG A 71 5.87 -5.64 15.51
CA ARG A 71 5.97 -4.21 15.90
C ARG A 71 6.93 -3.40 15.03
N THR A 72 7.18 -3.84 13.79
CA THR A 72 7.85 -3.04 12.79
C THR A 72 6.84 -2.21 11.99
N ASN A 73 7.28 -1.16 11.30
CA ASN A 73 6.45 -0.37 10.38
C ASN A 73 6.25 -1.12 9.06
N LYS A 74 5.73 -2.35 9.16
CA LYS A 74 5.44 -3.24 8.05
C LYS A 74 3.98 -3.64 8.07
N ALA A 75 3.40 -3.73 6.89
CA ALA A 75 2.02 -4.16 6.74
C ALA A 75 1.83 -4.99 5.46
N VAL A 76 0.77 -5.78 5.43
CA VAL A 76 0.26 -6.40 4.20
C VAL A 76 -0.91 -5.55 3.71
N GLY A 77 -0.80 -5.02 2.50
CA GLY A 77 -1.79 -4.13 1.89
C GLY A 77 -2.95 -4.88 1.24
N SER A 78 -4.17 -4.41 1.47
CA SER A 78 -5.39 -4.89 0.81
C SER A 78 -5.68 -4.07 -0.45
N ASN A 79 -5.68 -2.75 -0.33
CA ASN A 79 -5.96 -1.83 -1.43
C ASN A 79 -5.39 -0.43 -1.17
N PHE A 80 -5.23 0.33 -2.26
CA PHE A 80 -5.07 1.78 -2.25
C PHE A 80 -6.38 2.45 -2.57
N THR A 81 -6.65 3.58 -1.90
CA THR A 81 -7.62 4.58 -2.36
C THR A 81 -6.84 5.81 -2.80
N LEU A 82 -7.02 6.22 -4.05
CA LEU A 82 -6.38 7.38 -4.64
C LEU A 82 -7.19 8.67 -4.36
N PRO A 83 -6.61 9.87 -4.58
CA PRO A 83 -7.28 11.14 -4.30
C PRO A 83 -8.56 11.37 -5.12
N ASP A 84 -8.67 10.72 -6.28
CA ASP A 84 -9.86 10.75 -7.13
C ASP A 84 -10.98 9.79 -6.65
N GLY A 85 -10.74 9.06 -5.55
CA GLY A 85 -11.64 8.07 -4.97
C GLY A 85 -11.56 6.69 -5.61
N SER A 86 -10.71 6.48 -6.62
CA SER A 86 -10.51 5.17 -7.21
C SER A 86 -9.82 4.21 -6.24
N ARG A 87 -10.21 2.93 -6.29
CA ARG A 87 -9.72 1.89 -5.40
C ARG A 87 -8.98 0.81 -6.17
N LEU A 88 -7.71 0.60 -5.86
CA LEU A 88 -6.83 -0.36 -6.53
C LEU A 88 -6.43 -1.49 -5.58
N PHE A 89 -6.60 -2.74 -6.01
CA PHE A 89 -6.37 -3.91 -5.15
C PHE A 89 -4.91 -4.37 -5.16
N LEU A 90 -4.32 -4.55 -3.97
CA LEU A 90 -2.92 -4.94 -3.79
C LEU A 90 -2.70 -6.45 -3.68
N GLY A 91 -3.76 -7.24 -3.47
CA GLY A 91 -3.66 -8.71 -3.44
C GLY A 91 -3.18 -9.32 -2.12
N GLY A 92 -2.93 -8.50 -1.08
CA GLY A 92 -2.67 -9.00 0.27
C GLY A 92 -3.90 -9.62 0.93
N ALA A 93 -3.70 -10.32 2.05
CA ALA A 93 -4.71 -11.13 2.74
C ALA A 93 -5.87 -10.32 3.34
N ALA A 94 -6.77 -9.82 2.50
CA ALA A 94 -8.18 -9.75 2.81
C ALA A 94 -8.83 -10.95 2.11
N GLY A 95 -8.92 -12.06 2.84
CA GLY A 95 -9.80 -13.15 2.43
C GLY A 95 -11.22 -12.60 2.31
N GLY A 96 -11.73 -12.58 1.08
CA GLY A 96 -13.15 -12.47 0.78
C GLY A 96 -13.73 -11.05 0.73
N ALA A 97 -13.82 -10.50 -0.48
CA ALA A 97 -15.01 -9.77 -0.92
C ALA A 97 -15.09 -9.77 -2.46
N ARG A 98 -15.34 -10.95 -3.03
CA ARG A 98 -16.17 -11.05 -4.23
C ARG A 98 -17.48 -11.71 -3.80
N ARG A 99 -18.49 -10.89 -3.51
CA ARG A 99 -19.89 -11.08 -3.90
C ARG A 99 -20.56 -9.72 -3.95
#